data_AF-A0A8T6N6B1-F1
#
_entry.id   AF-A0A8T6N6B1-F1
#
_cell.length_a   1.000
_cell.length_b   1.000
_cell.length_c   1.000
_cell.angle_alpha   90.00
_cell.angle_beta   90.00
_cell.angle_gamma   90.00
#
_symmetry.space_group_name_H-M   'P 1'
#
loop_
_entity.id
_entity.type
_entity.pdbx_description
1 polymer ?
#
loop_
_entity_poly.entity_id
_entity_poly.type
_entity_poly.pdbx_seq_one_letter_code
_entity_poly.pdbx_strand_id
1 'polypeptide(L)'
;MSNFWQAIEHHQGHVPRKSYEYRLYHHEDGSVRCYSTQELEGDYVVIDQDTFAQHRYDVTVRNGRVYNPHRVKQHRKLVPSSTGTETSADDVTLIGKGQHWEMRYYD
;
A
#
# COMPACT_ATOMS: atom_id res chain seq x y z
N MET A 1 -9.55 -48.06 27.66
CA MET A 1 -9.44 -47.34 26.38
C MET A 1 -10.39 -46.11 26.38
N SER A 2 -10.15 -45.07 27.21
CA SER A 2 -11.15 -43.98 27.37
C SER A 2 -10.60 -42.56 27.36
N ASN A 3 -9.29 -42.34 27.56
CA ASN A 3 -8.74 -40.98 27.70
C ASN A 3 -8.82 -40.16 26.40
N PHE A 4 -8.76 -40.81 25.24
CA PHE A 4 -8.85 -40.12 23.94
C PHE A 4 -10.24 -39.54 23.68
N TRP A 5 -11.31 -40.26 24.06
CA TRP A 5 -12.69 -39.82 23.84
C TRP A 5 -13.13 -38.76 24.86
N GLN A 6 -12.67 -38.85 26.11
CA GLN A 6 -12.86 -37.78 27.10
C GLN A 6 -12.19 -36.46 26.69
N ALA A 7 -11.04 -36.52 26.00
CA ALA A 7 -10.35 -35.32 25.53
C ALA A 7 -11.14 -34.57 24.44
N ILE A 8 -11.95 -35.27 23.64
CA ILE A 8 -12.80 -34.65 22.61
C ILE A 8 -13.98 -33.91 23.25
N GLU A 9 -14.56 -34.43 24.34
CA GLU A 9 -15.67 -33.77 25.05
C GLU A 9 -15.26 -32.43 25.67
N HIS A 10 -14.00 -32.30 26.08
CA HIS A 10 -13.43 -31.05 26.60
C HIS A 10 -12.74 -30.18 25.55
N HIS A 11 -12.60 -30.67 24.31
CA HIS A 11 -11.99 -29.91 23.24
C HIS A 11 -12.98 -28.85 22.74
N GLN A 12 -12.80 -27.60 23.19
CA GLN A 12 -13.42 -26.46 22.53
C GLN A 12 -12.86 -26.36 21.11
N GLY A 13 -13.66 -26.81 20.13
CA GLY A 13 -13.32 -26.73 18.71
C GLY A 13 -12.80 -25.34 18.35
N HIS A 14 -11.80 -25.29 17.46
CA HIS A 14 -11.25 -24.02 17.03
C HIS A 14 -12.38 -23.20 16.39
N VAL A 15 -12.77 -22.10 17.04
CA VAL A 15 -13.80 -21.21 16.50
C VAL A 15 -13.26 -20.70 15.17
N PRO A 16 -13.99 -20.84 14.06
CA PRO A 16 -13.54 -20.33 12.77
C PRO A 16 -13.19 -18.85 12.93
N ARG A 17 -12.05 -18.43 12.37
CA ARG A 17 -11.63 -17.02 12.41
C ARG A 17 -12.79 -16.18 11.92
N LYS A 18 -13.27 -15.28 12.79
CA LYS A 18 -14.31 -14.32 12.45
C LYS A 18 -13.85 -13.57 11.21
N SER A 19 -14.66 -13.57 10.14
CA SER A 19 -14.41 -12.73 8.97
C SER A 19 -14.47 -11.28 9.44
N TYR A 20 -13.34 -10.57 9.40
CA TYR A 20 -13.27 -9.15 9.74
C TYR A 20 -13.40 -8.32 8.47
N GLU A 21 -14.24 -7.30 8.53
CA GLU A 21 -14.23 -6.24 7.53
C GLU A 21 -13.12 -5.26 7.87
N TYR A 22 -12.28 -4.94 6.90
CA TYR A 22 -11.25 -3.91 7.04
C TYR A 22 -11.84 -2.58 6.63
N ARG A 23 -12.06 -1.67 7.58
CA ARG A 23 -12.72 -0.38 7.35
C ARG A 23 -11.73 0.76 7.41
N LEU A 24 -11.85 1.67 6.44
CA LEU A 24 -11.18 2.96 6.43
C LEU A 24 -12.22 4.05 6.66
N TYR A 25 -12.18 4.65 7.85
CA TYR A 25 -13.00 5.79 8.22
C TYR A 25 -12.40 7.07 7.65
N HIS A 26 -13.24 7.95 7.14
CA HIS A 26 -12.81 9.21 6.54
C HIS A 26 -13.71 10.38 6.95
N HIS A 27 -13.19 11.59 6.78
CA HIS A 27 -13.95 12.83 6.94
C HIS A 27 -14.73 13.17 5.67
N GLU A 28 -15.59 14.19 5.72
CA GLU A 28 -16.39 14.66 4.58
C GLU A 28 -15.51 15.15 3.41
N ASP A 29 -14.32 15.69 3.70
CA ASP A 29 -13.34 16.12 2.71
C ASP A 29 -12.58 14.95 2.05
N GLY A 30 -12.83 13.72 2.51
CA GLY A 30 -12.17 12.49 2.06
C GLY A 30 -10.82 12.21 2.71
N SER A 31 -10.37 13.02 3.68
CA SER A 31 -9.16 12.73 4.45
C SER A 31 -9.35 11.53 5.39
N VAL A 32 -8.28 10.77 5.62
CA VAL A 32 -8.32 9.57 6.47
C VAL A 32 -8.49 9.96 7.93
N ARG A 33 -9.51 9.39 8.58
CA ARG A 33 -9.70 9.48 10.02
C ARG A 33 -8.96 8.36 10.75
N CYS A 34 -9.28 7.10 10.43
CA CYS A 34 -8.61 5.93 11.01
C CYS A 34 -8.90 4.63 10.26
N TYR A 35 -8.11 3.60 10.57
CA TYR A 35 -8.30 2.22 10.12
C TYR A 35 -8.80 1.38 11.29
N SER A 36 -9.88 0.61 11.12
CA SER A 36 -10.39 -0.28 12.16
C SER A 36 -11.09 -1.51 11.58
N THR A 37 -11.03 -2.62 12.32
CA THR A 37 -11.89 -3.79 12.10
C THR A 37 -13.11 -3.81 13.02
N GLN A 38 -13.18 -2.87 13.96
CA GLN A 38 -14.33 -2.65 14.81
C GLN A 38 -15.29 -1.67 14.14
N GLU A 39 -16.55 -1.74 14.52
CA GLU A 39 -17.56 -0.79 14.06
C GLU A 39 -17.47 0.47 14.92
N LEU A 40 -17.21 1.60 14.28
CA LEU A 40 -17.14 2.94 14.85
C LEU A 40 -18.15 3.84 14.15
N GLU A 41 -18.51 4.94 14.80
CA GLU A 41 -19.38 5.96 14.22
C GLU A 41 -18.66 6.81 13.17
N GLY A 42 -19.36 7.06 12.05
CA GLY A 42 -18.90 7.91 10.95
C GLY A 42 -18.82 7.17 9.61
N ASP A 43 -18.52 7.91 8.56
CA ASP A 43 -18.43 7.37 7.21
C ASP A 43 -17.16 6.54 7.02
N TYR A 44 -17.32 5.40 6.33
CA TYR A 44 -16.23 4.50 6.02
C TYR A 44 -16.39 3.82 4.66
N VAL A 45 -15.27 3.31 4.15
CA VAL A 45 -15.23 2.38 3.03
C VAL A 45 -14.59 1.07 3.47
N VAL A 46 -15.10 -0.06 2.95
CA VAL A 46 -14.48 -1.37 3.15
C VAL A 46 -13.35 -1.53 2.14
N ILE A 47 -12.17 -1.91 2.64
CA ILE A 47 -10.95 -2.07 1.86
C ILE A 47 -10.41 -3.49 1.98
N ASP A 48 -9.46 -3.85 1.12
CA ASP A 48 -8.76 -5.13 1.23
C ASP A 48 -7.73 -5.13 2.36
N GLN A 49 -7.28 -6.34 2.73
CA GLN A 49 -6.31 -6.55 3.81
C GLN A 49 -4.96 -5.86 3.53
N ASP A 50 -4.50 -5.84 2.27
CA ASP A 50 -3.20 -5.27 1.90
C ASP A 50 -3.21 -3.74 2.02
N THR A 51 -4.31 -3.11 1.64
CA THR A 51 -4.55 -1.67 1.79
C THR A 51 -4.68 -1.31 3.27
N PHE A 52 -5.37 -2.14 4.06
CA PHE A 52 -5.49 -1.94 5.51
C PHE A 52 -4.12 -2.04 6.20
N ALA A 53 -3.33 -3.05 5.86
CA ALA A 53 -2.01 -3.29 6.44
C ALA A 53 -1.00 -2.16 6.15
N GLN A 54 -1.16 -1.43 5.04
CA GLN A 54 -0.32 -0.27 4.72
C GLN A 54 -0.52 0.90 5.69
N HIS A 55 -1.69 1.02 6.34
CA HIS A 55 -2.02 2.08 7.30
C HIS A 55 -1.62 3.50 6.85
N ARG A 56 -1.81 3.79 5.56
CA ARG A 56 -1.39 5.07 4.96
C ARG A 56 -2.40 6.17 5.24
N TYR A 57 -1.95 7.29 5.78
CA TYR A 57 -2.79 8.48 6.03
C TYR A 57 -2.71 9.51 4.90
N ASP A 58 -1.83 9.31 3.92
CA ASP A 58 -1.67 10.17 2.76
C ASP A 58 -2.56 9.76 1.57
N VAL A 59 -3.47 8.82 1.78
CA VAL A 59 -4.53 8.47 0.82
C VAL A 59 -5.78 9.33 1.06
N THR A 60 -6.66 9.39 0.08
CA THR A 60 -7.94 10.10 0.18
C THR A 60 -9.08 9.21 -0.29
N VAL A 61 -10.24 9.31 0.33
CA VAL A 61 -11.45 8.62 -0.13
C VAL A 61 -12.24 9.56 -1.03
N ARG A 62 -12.51 9.13 -2.26
CA ARG A 62 -13.30 9.87 -3.25
C ARG A 62 -14.28 8.93 -3.94
N ASN A 63 -15.55 9.30 -3.98
CA ASN A 63 -16.61 8.50 -4.61
C ASN A 63 -16.63 7.04 -4.11
N GLY A 64 -16.47 6.83 -2.81
CA GLY A 64 -16.46 5.50 -2.19
C GLY A 64 -15.23 4.64 -2.50
N ARG A 65 -14.15 5.21 -3.03
CA ARG A 65 -12.90 4.51 -3.36
C ARG A 65 -11.68 5.20 -2.76
N VAL A 66 -10.70 4.40 -2.35
CA VAL A 66 -9.41 4.90 -1.87
C VAL A 66 -8.54 5.30 -3.05
N TYR A 67 -8.06 6.55 -3.03
CA TYR A 67 -7.14 7.11 -4.00
C TYR A 67 -5.82 7.46 -3.32
N ASN A 68 -4.73 6.90 -3.82
CA ASN A 68 -3.38 7.24 -3.41
C ASN A 68 -2.78 8.27 -4.39
N PRO A 69 -2.65 9.55 -4.00
CA PRO A 69 -2.12 10.60 -4.86
C PRO A 69 -0.64 10.39 -5.22
N HIS A 70 0.10 9.69 -4.36
CA HIS A 70 1.53 9.41 -4.52
C HIS A 70 1.80 8.03 -5.12
N ARG A 71 0.78 7.35 -5.68
CA ARG A 71 1.00 6.11 -6.41
C ARG A 71 1.88 6.42 -7.61
N VAL A 72 3.09 5.86 -7.63
CA VAL A 72 4.00 5.95 -8.78
C VAL A 72 3.27 5.33 -9.97
N LYS A 73 2.86 6.16 -10.93
CA LYS A 73 2.14 5.71 -12.14
C LYS A 73 3.07 5.35 -13.29
N GLN A 74 4.33 5.77 -13.21
CA GLN A 74 5.30 5.60 -14.28
C GLN A 74 6.69 5.40 -13.69
N HIS A 75 7.34 4.34 -14.12
CA HIS A 75 8.74 4.09 -13.80
C HIS A 75 9.61 4.77 -14.85
N ARG A 76 10.62 5.50 -14.40
CA ARG A 76 11.56 6.18 -15.29
C ARG A 76 12.98 6.01 -14.78
N LYS A 77 13.93 5.91 -15.70
CA LYS A 77 15.34 5.72 -15.39
C LYS A 77 16.19 6.53 -16.37
N LEU A 78 17.29 7.11 -15.87
CA LEU A 78 18.34 7.63 -16.73
C LEU A 78 19.06 6.46 -17.42
N VAL A 79 19.15 6.51 -18.74
CA VAL A 79 19.91 5.52 -19.53
C VAL A 79 21.07 6.22 -20.25
N PRO A 80 22.23 5.55 -20.39
CA PRO A 80 23.32 6.08 -21.20
C PRO A 80 22.84 6.31 -22.64
N SER A 81 23.14 7.48 -23.19
CA SER A 81 22.80 7.88 -24.55
C SER A 81 23.93 8.70 -25.16
N SER A 82 23.80 9.07 -26.42
CA SER A 82 24.65 10.07 -27.09
C SER A 82 24.04 11.48 -27.05
N THR A 83 22.85 11.63 -26.46
CA THR A 83 22.11 12.89 -26.34
C THR A 83 21.61 13.08 -24.90
N GLY A 84 21.15 14.29 -24.56
CA GLY A 84 20.64 14.62 -23.23
C GLY A 84 21.65 15.35 -22.36
N THR A 85 21.57 15.17 -21.04
CA THR A 85 22.43 15.88 -20.09
C THR A 85 23.75 15.13 -19.92
N GLU A 86 24.86 15.81 -20.18
CA GLU A 86 26.20 15.29 -19.96
C GLU A 86 26.62 15.43 -18.49
N THR A 87 27.17 14.37 -17.92
CA THR A 87 27.67 14.33 -16.55
C THR A 87 29.08 13.74 -16.50
N SER A 88 29.78 13.94 -15.39
CA SER A 88 31.09 13.32 -15.15
C SER A 88 31.01 11.81 -15.34
N ALA A 89 32.02 11.22 -15.99
CA ALA A 89 32.07 9.78 -16.23
C ALA A 89 32.05 8.95 -14.93
N ASP A 90 32.58 9.50 -13.85
CA ASP A 90 32.69 8.84 -12.54
C ASP A 90 31.55 9.22 -11.57
N ASP A 91 30.78 10.26 -11.86
CA ASP A 91 29.72 10.76 -10.98
C ASP A 91 28.56 11.38 -11.77
N VAL A 92 27.44 10.65 -11.84
CA VAL A 92 26.22 11.06 -12.55
C VAL A 92 25.53 12.28 -11.91
N THR A 93 25.88 12.67 -10.69
CA THR A 93 25.30 13.84 -10.02
C THR A 93 26.01 15.15 -10.39
N LEU A 94 27.20 15.07 -10.99
CA LEU A 94 28.00 16.23 -11.40
C LEU A 94 27.82 16.48 -12.90
N ILE A 95 27.23 17.62 -13.25
CA ILE A 95 27.18 18.08 -14.65
C ILE A 95 28.61 18.39 -15.09
N GLY A 96 29.04 17.80 -16.20
CA GLY A 96 30.44 17.85 -16.64
C GLY A 96 30.62 17.12 -17.96
N LYS A 97 31.88 16.93 -18.36
CA LYS A 97 32.22 16.19 -19.59
C LYS A 97 32.36 14.71 -19.28
N GLY A 98 31.69 13.85 -20.05
CA GLY A 98 31.64 12.42 -19.82
C GLY A 98 30.46 11.74 -20.52
N GLN A 99 29.56 11.14 -19.73
CA GLN A 99 28.46 10.34 -20.24
C GLN A 99 27.21 11.21 -20.41
N HIS A 100 26.53 11.10 -21.56
CA HIS A 100 25.22 11.70 -21.76
C HIS A 100 24.11 10.76 -21.27
N TRP A 101 23.09 11.34 -20.64
CA TRP A 101 21.97 10.60 -20.08
C TRP A 101 20.64 11.15 -20.57
N GLU A 102 19.75 10.22 -20.94
CA GLU A 102 18.38 10.54 -21.33
C GLU A 102 17.38 9.84 -20.39
N MET A 103 16.21 10.46 -20.21
CA MET A 103 15.14 9.85 -19.41
C MET A 103 14.38 8.85 -20.27
N ARG A 104 14.41 7.57 -19.87
CA ARG A 104 13.58 6.53 -20.47
C ARG A 104 12.40 6.20 -19.57
N TYR A 105 11.22 6.18 -20.17
CA TYR A 105 9.97 5.81 -19.53
C TYR A 105 9.67 4.33 -19.82
N TYR A 106 9.13 3.64 -18.82
CA TYR A 106 8.70 2.25 -18.91
C TYR A 106 7.22 2.19 -18.52
N ASP A 107 6.46 1.40 -19.28
CA ASP A 107 5.06 1.07 -19.02
C ASP A 107 4.93 -0.06 -17.99
#